data_AF-A0A1C5HNE7-F1
#
_entry.id   AF-A0A1C5HNE7-F1
#
_cell.length_a   1.000
_cell.length_b   1.000
_cell.length_c   1.000
_cell.angle_alpha   90.00
_cell.angle_beta   90.00
_cell.angle_gamma   90.00
#
_symmetry.space_group_name_H-M   'P 1'
#
loop_
_entity.id
_entity.type
_entity.pdbx_description
1 polymer ?
#
loop_
_entity_poly.entity_id
_entity_poly.type
_entity_poly.pdbx_seq_one_letter_code
_entity_poly.pdbx_strand_id
1 'polypeptide(L)'
;MTEIGAQVNLFHPADRVWHALTDRTALARWFTEVEPVAGAEQRLLLHTAGLPGFDAAVDAEVVDRRAPELLALRCQEANRRTRLTCAIASTAEGCRLSVTESLEHGNWPDDQRARREEFYQQILTVQLPAILDWLAFQQIDLRRGDVAMTAEMPVTEVLGEEPTPADRRFRPVLVGALVGVVLVAAGVVAWAVLPGESGGSASPDPLALPTAATATAEASRSTPSARPSRSATPGADRSSRTPTAKPTRTSASAPPSAPPLAGRYESVSTRLLGYTAEVVLDNPGDAAATGWTLVLTLPEGSTVTGAKKVEWRQDGRVVTFTGQPVPAGGSQTVEFDVRDAGIRKAPEECTVNGNPCAGL
;
A
#
# COMPACT_ATOMS: atom_id res chain seq x y z
N MET A 1 21.10 -10.02 -22.33
CA MET A 1 19.75 -9.61 -22.78
C MET A 1 19.71 -8.08 -22.85
N THR A 2 19.09 -7.50 -23.88
CA THR A 2 19.10 -6.05 -24.18
C THR A 2 17.86 -5.31 -23.69
N GLU A 3 16.79 -6.04 -23.39
CA GLU A 3 15.45 -5.54 -23.07
C GLU A 3 14.98 -6.15 -21.75
N ILE A 4 14.22 -5.37 -20.99
CA ILE A 4 13.54 -5.76 -19.74
C ILE A 4 12.14 -5.13 -19.74
N GLY A 5 11.19 -5.67 -18.99
CA GLY A 5 9.87 -5.04 -18.94
C GLY A 5 8.88 -5.68 -17.98
N ALA A 6 7.83 -4.94 -17.67
CA ALA A 6 6.75 -5.36 -16.80
C ALA A 6 5.40 -5.02 -17.43
N GLN A 7 4.38 -5.85 -17.17
CA GLN A 7 3.04 -5.69 -17.74
C GLN A 7 1.98 -5.92 -16.66
N VAL A 8 0.96 -5.05 -16.63
CA VAL A 8 -0.15 -5.10 -15.68
C VAL A 8 -1.48 -4.85 -16.39
N ASN A 9 -2.56 -5.49 -15.91
CA ASN A 9 -3.93 -5.15 -16.30
C ASN A 9 -4.55 -4.28 -15.18
N LEU A 10 -5.20 -3.19 -15.55
CA LEU A 10 -5.69 -2.15 -14.65
C LEU A 10 -7.19 -1.92 -14.89
N PHE A 11 -8.00 -1.94 -13.84
CA PHE A 11 -9.46 -1.75 -13.90
C PHE A 11 -9.86 -0.26 -13.97
N HIS A 12 -9.20 0.48 -14.87
CA HIS A 12 -9.33 1.93 -15.02
C HIS A 12 -9.33 2.33 -16.50
N PRO A 13 -9.92 3.48 -16.87
CA PRO A 13 -9.88 3.98 -18.24
C PRO A 13 -8.47 4.45 -18.61
N ALA A 14 -8.09 4.26 -19.87
CA ALA A 14 -6.76 4.58 -20.41
C ALA A 14 -6.34 6.03 -20.13
N ASP A 15 -7.26 7.00 -20.21
CA ASP A 15 -6.97 8.41 -19.96
C ASP A 15 -6.50 8.70 -18.52
N ARG A 16 -6.99 7.95 -17.53
CA ARG A 16 -6.55 8.10 -16.13
C ARG A 16 -5.15 7.53 -15.93
N VAL A 17 -4.84 6.42 -16.59
CA VAL A 17 -3.49 5.84 -16.60
C VAL A 17 -2.51 6.77 -17.34
N TRP A 18 -2.91 7.31 -18.49
CA TRP A 18 -2.15 8.32 -19.22
C TRP A 18 -1.87 9.59 -18.40
N HIS A 19 -2.84 10.06 -17.62
CA HIS A 19 -2.63 11.15 -16.66
C HIS A 19 -1.60 10.75 -15.59
N ALA A 20 -1.71 9.56 -14.99
CA ALA A 20 -0.75 9.08 -13.99
C ALA A 20 0.68 8.89 -14.52
N LEU A 21 0.83 8.60 -15.83
CA LEU A 21 2.13 8.49 -16.51
C LEU A 21 2.71 9.82 -17.02
N THR A 22 1.92 10.91 -17.10
CA THR A 22 2.38 12.17 -17.74
C THR A 22 2.15 13.45 -16.95
N ASP A 23 1.36 13.44 -15.88
CA ASP A 23 1.38 14.50 -14.87
C ASP A 23 2.52 14.30 -13.88
N ARG A 24 3.29 15.37 -13.64
CA ARG A 24 4.42 15.38 -12.70
C ARG A 24 3.97 15.22 -11.25
N THR A 25 2.79 15.75 -10.89
CA THR A 25 2.26 15.63 -9.52
C THR A 25 1.79 14.21 -9.22
N ALA A 26 1.26 13.50 -10.20
CA ALA A 26 1.00 12.06 -10.13
C ALA A 26 2.31 11.25 -10.06
N LEU A 27 3.25 11.44 -11.01
CA LEU A 27 4.52 10.71 -11.05
C LEU A 27 5.31 10.79 -9.72
N ALA A 28 5.38 11.98 -9.11
CA ALA A 28 6.01 12.21 -7.82
C ALA A 28 5.39 11.41 -6.64
N ARG A 29 4.17 10.87 -6.80
CA ARG A 29 3.45 10.12 -5.76
C ARG A 29 3.50 8.60 -5.90
N TRP A 30 3.92 8.06 -7.04
CA TRP A 30 3.97 6.59 -7.26
C TRP A 30 5.27 6.08 -7.90
N PHE A 31 6.15 6.98 -8.36
CA PHE A 31 7.42 6.62 -8.99
C PHE A 31 8.60 7.44 -8.44
N THR A 32 8.76 8.70 -8.86
CA THR A 32 9.74 9.66 -8.31
C THR A 32 9.43 11.09 -8.77
N GLU A 33 10.07 12.07 -8.15
CA GLU A 33 9.98 13.49 -8.50
C GLU A 33 10.55 13.77 -9.90
N VAL A 34 9.90 14.68 -10.63
CA VAL A 34 10.18 14.97 -12.04
C VAL A 34 10.30 16.48 -12.28
N GLU A 35 11.52 16.93 -12.54
CA GLU A 35 11.83 18.33 -12.82
C GLU A 35 11.94 18.58 -14.34
N PRO A 36 11.35 19.66 -14.88
CA PRO A 36 11.52 20.03 -16.29
C PRO A 36 12.90 20.68 -16.49
N VAL A 37 13.65 20.24 -17.50
CA VAL A 37 14.96 20.82 -17.81
C VAL A 37 14.76 22.20 -18.45
N ALA A 38 15.27 23.25 -17.80
CA ALA A 38 15.09 24.62 -18.24
C ALA A 38 15.63 24.84 -19.67
N GLY A 39 14.77 25.32 -20.56
CA GLY A 39 15.09 25.53 -21.98
C GLY A 39 14.88 24.32 -22.90
N ALA A 40 14.40 23.18 -22.39
CA ALA A 40 14.11 21.99 -23.20
C ALA A 40 12.76 21.36 -22.82
N GLU A 41 11.68 21.77 -23.49
CA GLU A 41 10.29 21.35 -23.18
C GLU A 41 10.06 19.83 -23.21
N GLN A 42 10.89 19.09 -23.95
CA GLN A 42 10.82 17.63 -24.07
C GLN A 42 11.76 16.89 -23.11
N ARG A 43 12.54 17.57 -22.26
CA ARG A 43 13.49 16.94 -21.33
C ARG A 43 13.09 17.09 -19.86
N LEU A 44 13.16 15.98 -19.15
CA LEU A 44 12.71 15.79 -17.77
C LEU A 44 13.81 15.09 -16.98
N LEU A 45 14.20 15.65 -15.84
CA LEU A 45 15.07 14.98 -14.87
C LEU A 45 14.20 14.20 -13.88
N LEU A 46 14.33 12.87 -13.88
CA LEU A 46 13.68 11.99 -12.92
C LEU A 46 14.66 11.65 -11.79
N HIS A 47 14.25 11.91 -10.56
CA HIS A 47 15.08 11.76 -9.36
C HIS A 47 15.17 10.29 -8.92
N THR A 48 15.69 9.42 -9.78
CA THR A 48 15.76 7.97 -9.57
C THR A 48 16.96 7.49 -8.76
N ALA A 49 17.87 8.39 -8.36
CA ALA A 49 19.10 8.03 -7.67
C ALA A 49 18.82 7.29 -6.33
N GLY A 50 19.33 6.07 -6.19
CA GLY A 50 19.12 5.24 -5.01
C GLY A 50 17.83 4.41 -5.00
N LEU A 51 16.99 4.49 -6.04
CA LEU A 51 15.90 3.53 -6.23
C LEU A 51 16.45 2.15 -6.63
N PRO A 52 15.75 1.04 -6.30
CA PRO A 52 16.20 -0.31 -6.65
C PRO A 52 16.47 -0.47 -8.16
N GLY A 53 17.71 -0.82 -8.50
CA GLY A 53 18.16 -0.98 -9.88
C GLY A 53 18.56 0.31 -10.61
N PHE A 54 18.54 1.48 -9.96
CA PHE A 54 19.00 2.76 -10.52
C PHE A 54 20.31 3.22 -9.89
N ASP A 55 21.29 3.52 -10.75
CA ASP A 55 22.64 3.94 -10.33
C ASP A 55 22.72 5.48 -10.18
N ALA A 56 21.83 6.21 -10.84
CA ALA A 56 21.80 7.67 -10.90
C ALA A 56 20.37 8.21 -11.13
N ALA A 57 20.24 9.53 -11.13
CA ALA A 57 19.08 10.21 -11.72
C ALA A 57 19.05 9.99 -13.25
N VAL A 58 17.86 9.99 -13.83
CA VAL A 58 17.64 9.76 -15.27
C VAL A 58 17.25 11.08 -15.94
N ASP A 59 18.03 11.49 -16.95
CA ASP A 59 17.66 12.55 -17.88
C ASP A 59 16.87 11.92 -19.03
N ALA A 60 15.57 12.23 -19.11
CA ALA A 60 14.65 11.63 -20.08
C ALA A 60 14.17 12.65 -21.11
N GLU A 61 14.38 12.32 -22.39
CA GLU A 61 13.87 13.05 -23.56
C GLU A 61 12.60 12.36 -24.10
N VAL A 62 11.51 13.10 -24.30
CA VAL A 62 10.26 12.58 -24.89
C VAL A 62 10.41 12.44 -26.40
N VAL A 63 10.37 11.21 -26.92
CA VAL A 63 10.62 10.89 -28.34
C VAL A 63 9.35 10.57 -29.14
N ASP A 64 8.37 9.91 -28.52
CA ASP A 64 7.01 9.75 -29.07
C ASP A 64 5.99 9.95 -27.93
N ARG A 65 4.87 10.60 -28.23
CA ARG A 65 3.79 10.86 -27.28
C ARG A 65 2.44 10.91 -28.01
N ARG A 66 1.75 9.77 -28.02
CA ARG A 66 0.42 9.60 -28.61
C ARG A 66 -0.57 9.26 -27.50
N ALA A 67 -1.36 10.24 -27.08
CA ALA A 67 -2.31 10.08 -25.99
C ALA A 67 -3.56 9.29 -26.43
N PRO A 68 -4.08 8.34 -25.63
CA PRO A 68 -3.51 7.76 -24.41
C PRO A 68 -2.60 6.53 -24.65
N GLU A 69 -2.36 6.15 -25.91
CA GLU A 69 -1.82 4.84 -26.32
C GLU A 69 -0.31 4.61 -26.08
N LEU A 70 0.56 5.60 -26.29
CA LEU A 70 2.02 5.40 -26.22
C LEU A 70 2.79 6.63 -25.74
N LEU A 71 3.68 6.42 -24.77
CA LEU A 71 4.77 7.31 -24.41
C LEU A 71 6.10 6.59 -24.62
N ALA A 72 7.01 7.16 -25.41
CA ALA A 72 8.37 6.65 -25.58
C ALA A 72 9.40 7.71 -25.18
N LEU A 73 10.27 7.36 -24.25
CA LEU A 73 11.33 8.21 -23.70
C LEU A 73 12.71 7.67 -24.09
N ARG A 74 13.67 8.58 -24.28
CA ARG A 74 15.10 8.29 -24.30
C ARG A 74 15.69 8.66 -22.95
N CYS A 75 16.19 7.68 -22.22
CA CYS A 75 16.72 7.84 -20.88
C CYS A 75 18.25 7.76 -20.91
N GLN A 76 18.91 8.79 -20.36
CA GLN A 76 20.34 8.82 -20.09
C GLN A 76 20.53 8.69 -18.57
N GLU A 77 21.18 7.62 -18.14
CA GLU A 77 21.44 7.29 -16.74
C GLU A 77 22.95 7.12 -16.54
N ALA A 78 23.60 8.09 -15.90
CA ALA A 78 25.07 8.20 -15.91
C ALA A 78 25.63 8.06 -17.35
N ASN A 79 26.33 6.96 -17.67
CA ASN A 79 26.84 6.66 -19.02
C ASN A 79 25.93 5.72 -19.87
N ARG A 80 24.88 5.12 -19.29
CA ARG A 80 23.93 4.23 -19.97
C ARG A 80 22.88 5.03 -20.76
N ARG A 81 22.53 4.54 -21.95
CA ARG A 81 21.37 4.98 -22.72
C ARG A 81 20.36 3.86 -22.89
N THR A 82 19.11 4.14 -22.55
CA THR A 82 17.97 3.25 -22.78
C THR A 82 16.84 3.98 -23.51
N ARG A 83 15.98 3.22 -24.19
CA ARG A 83 14.66 3.66 -24.62
C ARG A 83 13.62 2.98 -23.74
N LEU A 84 12.90 3.78 -22.96
CA LEU A 84 11.75 3.35 -22.16
C LEU A 84 10.48 3.58 -22.98
N THR A 85 9.60 2.58 -23.02
CA THR A 85 8.37 2.61 -23.82
C THR A 85 7.20 2.14 -22.96
N CYS A 86 6.23 3.03 -22.73
CA CYS A 86 5.01 2.76 -21.98
C CYS A 86 3.83 2.71 -22.96
N ALA A 87 3.29 1.53 -23.20
CA ALA A 87 2.16 1.29 -24.10
C ALA A 87 0.88 0.96 -23.31
N ILE A 88 -0.22 1.64 -23.63
CA ILE A 88 -1.54 1.41 -23.03
C ILE A 88 -2.48 0.86 -24.10
N ALA A 89 -2.97 -0.35 -23.89
CA ALA A 89 -3.97 -1.00 -24.73
C ALA A 89 -5.30 -1.13 -23.96
N SER A 90 -6.38 -0.50 -24.45
CA SER A 90 -7.72 -0.64 -23.85
C SER A 90 -8.19 -2.10 -23.88
N THR A 91 -8.89 -2.53 -22.82
CA THR A 91 -9.47 -3.87 -22.69
C THR A 91 -10.96 -3.77 -22.34
N ALA A 92 -11.69 -4.88 -22.37
CA ALA A 92 -13.11 -4.90 -21.98
C ALA A 92 -13.36 -4.53 -20.51
N GLU A 93 -12.33 -4.64 -19.65
CA GLU A 93 -12.40 -4.46 -18.20
C GLU A 93 -11.68 -3.18 -17.73
N GLY A 94 -11.05 -2.43 -18.63
CA GLY A 94 -10.20 -1.27 -18.32
C GLY A 94 -9.09 -1.09 -19.36
N CYS A 95 -7.84 -1.21 -18.95
CA CYS A 95 -6.69 -1.21 -19.87
C CYS A 95 -5.54 -2.11 -19.41
N ARG A 96 -4.63 -2.40 -20.32
CA ARG A 96 -3.36 -3.07 -20.10
C ARG A 96 -2.22 -2.07 -20.31
N LEU A 97 -1.35 -1.95 -19.32
CA LEU A 97 -0.11 -1.18 -19.41
C LEU A 97 1.07 -2.14 -19.54
N SER A 98 1.87 -1.97 -20.60
CA SER A 98 3.17 -2.62 -20.77
C SER A 98 4.26 -1.55 -20.72
N VAL A 99 5.28 -1.75 -19.88
CA VAL A 99 6.45 -0.88 -19.75
C VAL A 99 7.69 -1.69 -20.13
N THR A 100 8.38 -1.26 -21.17
CA THR A 100 9.57 -1.92 -21.73
C THR A 100 10.75 -0.96 -21.71
N GLU A 101 11.88 -1.37 -21.13
CA GLU A 101 13.15 -0.63 -21.18
C GLU A 101 14.18 -1.41 -22.00
N SER A 102 14.71 -0.77 -23.04
CA SER A 102 15.67 -1.36 -23.98
C SER A 102 16.99 -0.57 -24.00
N LEU A 103 18.13 -1.23 -23.93
CA LEU A 103 19.44 -0.60 -24.08
C LEU A 103 19.67 -0.18 -25.53
N GLU A 104 20.11 1.07 -25.76
CA GLU A 104 20.59 1.47 -27.10
C GLU A 104 21.91 0.76 -27.46
N HIS A 105 22.73 0.40 -26.46
CA HIS A 105 24.03 -0.24 -26.62
C HIS A 105 24.31 -1.22 -25.47
N GLY A 106 24.92 -2.37 -25.77
CA GLY A 106 25.36 -3.36 -24.77
C GLY A 106 24.29 -4.36 -24.34
N ASN A 107 24.41 -4.88 -23.12
CA ASN A 107 23.48 -5.83 -22.49
C ASN A 107 23.32 -5.47 -21.01
N TRP A 108 22.17 -5.80 -20.41
CA TRP A 108 21.96 -5.63 -18.97
C TRP A 108 22.79 -6.65 -18.17
N PRO A 109 23.50 -6.23 -17.11
CA PRO A 109 24.02 -7.14 -16.09
C PRO A 109 22.86 -7.89 -15.42
N ASP A 110 23.01 -9.19 -15.14
CA ASP A 110 21.90 -10.03 -14.65
C ASP A 110 21.31 -9.56 -13.31
N ASP A 111 22.16 -9.23 -12.33
CA ASP A 111 21.73 -8.68 -11.03
C ASP A 111 20.99 -7.35 -11.16
N GLN A 112 21.36 -6.53 -12.15
CA GLN A 112 20.75 -5.22 -12.37
C GLN A 112 19.43 -5.33 -13.14
N ARG A 113 19.33 -6.24 -14.12
CA ARG A 113 18.06 -6.61 -14.74
C ARG A 113 17.05 -6.99 -13.65
N ALA A 114 17.40 -7.98 -12.82
CA ALA A 114 16.48 -8.53 -11.82
C ALA A 114 15.93 -7.41 -10.92
N ARG A 115 16.80 -6.58 -10.34
CA ARG A 115 16.37 -5.48 -9.46
C ARG A 115 15.51 -4.42 -10.16
N ARG A 116 15.82 -4.06 -11.42
CA ARG A 116 15.06 -3.06 -12.19
C ARG A 116 13.70 -3.61 -12.63
N GLU A 117 13.66 -4.87 -13.04
CA GLU A 117 12.45 -5.60 -13.47
C GLU A 117 11.50 -5.87 -12.29
N GLU A 118 12.03 -6.33 -11.14
CA GLU A 118 11.30 -6.45 -9.88
C GLU A 118 10.74 -5.10 -9.41
N PHE A 119 11.54 -4.02 -9.49
CA PHE A 119 11.07 -2.69 -9.11
C PHE A 119 9.95 -2.18 -10.01
N TYR A 120 10.09 -2.31 -11.34
CA TYR A 120 9.02 -1.98 -12.28
C TYR A 120 7.76 -2.82 -12.01
N GLN A 121 7.89 -4.11 -11.76
CA GLN A 121 6.76 -4.96 -11.40
C GLN A 121 6.11 -4.49 -10.08
N GLN A 122 6.88 -4.13 -9.06
CA GLN A 122 6.37 -3.67 -7.76
C GLN A 122 5.60 -2.34 -7.88
N ILE A 123 6.17 -1.31 -8.52
CA ILE A 123 5.49 -0.01 -8.65
C ILE A 123 4.22 -0.13 -9.51
N LEU A 124 4.23 -0.92 -10.59
CA LEU A 124 3.10 -1.06 -11.51
C LEU A 124 1.95 -1.91 -10.94
N THR A 125 2.23 -2.82 -10.01
CA THR A 125 1.22 -3.69 -9.39
C THR A 125 0.72 -3.19 -8.02
N VAL A 126 1.48 -2.34 -7.32
CA VAL A 126 1.12 -1.85 -5.98
C VAL A 126 0.89 -0.34 -5.93
N GLN A 127 1.83 0.46 -6.43
CA GLN A 127 1.78 1.92 -6.27
C GLN A 127 0.90 2.60 -7.33
N LEU A 128 1.00 2.16 -8.59
CA LEU A 128 0.22 2.70 -9.70
C LEU A 128 -1.31 2.48 -9.51
N PRO A 129 -1.83 1.30 -9.10
CA PRO A 129 -3.25 1.16 -8.80
C PRO A 129 -3.72 2.11 -7.69
N ALA A 130 -2.94 2.24 -6.60
CA ALA A 130 -3.31 3.08 -5.46
C ALA A 130 -3.43 4.58 -5.82
N ILE A 131 -2.56 5.11 -6.70
CA ILE A 131 -2.71 6.49 -7.18
C ILE A 131 -3.85 6.64 -8.20
N LEU A 132 -4.17 5.59 -8.97
CA LEU A 132 -5.29 5.59 -9.92
C LEU A 132 -6.65 5.53 -9.21
N ASP A 133 -6.76 4.79 -8.11
CA ASP A 133 -7.90 4.82 -7.20
C ASP A 133 -8.04 6.21 -6.56
N TRP A 134 -6.96 6.79 -6.04
CA TRP A 134 -6.98 8.16 -5.49
C TRP A 134 -7.44 9.20 -6.53
N LEU A 135 -6.92 9.13 -7.76
CA LEU A 135 -7.36 9.96 -8.88
C LEU A 135 -8.84 9.72 -9.25
N ALA A 136 -9.35 8.50 -9.10
CA ALA A 136 -10.76 8.19 -9.30
C ALA A 136 -11.65 8.84 -8.23
N PHE A 137 -11.26 8.78 -6.95
CA PHE A 137 -11.99 9.43 -5.85
C PHE A 137 -12.04 10.95 -6.01
N GLN A 138 -10.92 11.60 -6.38
CA GLN A 138 -10.89 13.05 -6.61
C GLN A 138 -11.83 13.50 -7.75
N GLN A 139 -12.05 12.67 -8.77
CA GLN A 139 -13.01 12.95 -9.84
C GLN A 139 -14.48 12.88 -9.38
N ILE A 140 -14.77 12.25 -8.23
CA ILE A 140 -16.13 12.15 -7.66
C ILE A 140 -16.45 13.40 -6.84
N ASP A 141 -15.54 13.85 -5.96
CA ASP A 141 -15.80 15.02 -5.09
C ASP A 141 -16.04 16.32 -5.88
N LEU A 142 -15.43 16.47 -7.06
CA LEU A 142 -15.64 17.63 -7.93
C LEU A 142 -17.09 17.76 -8.45
N ARG A 143 -17.90 16.69 -8.42
CA ARG A 143 -19.33 16.75 -8.80
C ARG A 143 -20.27 17.20 -7.68
N ARG A 144 -19.76 17.59 -6.50
CA ARG A 144 -20.56 18.27 -5.46
C ARG A 144 -20.75 19.77 -5.75
N GLY A 145 -20.03 20.34 -6.73
CA GLY A 145 -20.14 21.75 -7.14
C GLY A 145 -21.34 22.05 -8.06
N ASP A 146 -21.62 21.18 -9.04
CA ASP A 146 -22.75 21.33 -9.97
C ASP A 146 -24.08 20.89 -9.34
N VAL A 147 -24.56 21.66 -8.36
CA VAL A 147 -25.94 21.58 -7.88
C VAL A 147 -26.86 22.24 -8.91
N ALA A 148 -27.12 21.52 -10.01
CA ALA A 148 -28.05 21.91 -11.05
C ALA A 148 -29.50 21.91 -10.53
N MET A 149 -29.91 23.04 -9.94
CA MET A 149 -31.28 23.37 -9.53
C MET A 149 -32.06 22.24 -8.82
N THR A 150 -31.63 21.88 -7.61
CA THR A 150 -32.59 21.36 -6.62
C THR A 150 -33.58 22.48 -6.32
N ALA A 151 -34.87 22.27 -6.59
CA ALA A 151 -35.87 23.34 -6.51
C ALA A 151 -35.96 23.95 -5.10
N GLU A 152 -35.99 25.28 -5.03
CA GLU A 152 -36.30 26.00 -3.78
C GLU A 152 -37.70 25.60 -3.32
N MET A 153 -37.80 24.91 -2.18
CA MET A 153 -39.10 24.67 -1.56
C MET A 153 -39.65 26.00 -1.05
N PRO A 154 -40.87 26.40 -1.41
CA PRO A 154 -41.44 27.66 -0.94
C PRO A 154 -41.65 27.59 0.57
N VAL A 155 -40.92 28.42 1.32
CA VAL A 155 -41.20 28.65 2.73
C VAL A 155 -42.53 29.38 2.83
N THR A 156 -43.58 28.67 3.26
CA THR A 156 -44.87 29.30 3.57
C THR A 156 -44.75 30.09 4.86
N GLU A 157 -44.49 31.39 4.73
CA GLU A 157 -44.56 32.33 5.85
C GLU A 157 -45.98 32.32 6.45
N VAL A 158 -46.07 32.16 7.77
CA VAL A 158 -47.34 32.21 8.49
C VAL A 158 -47.70 33.66 8.76
N LEU A 159 -48.93 34.02 8.44
CA LEU A 159 -49.49 35.36 8.44
C LEU A 159 -49.16 36.18 9.70
N GLY A 160 -48.51 37.33 9.50
CA GLY A 160 -48.31 38.38 10.51
C GLY A 160 -48.80 39.72 9.94
N GLU A 161 -49.72 40.38 10.64
CA GLU A 161 -50.57 41.45 10.09
C GLU A 161 -49.97 42.86 10.29
N GLU A 162 -49.89 43.65 9.21
CA GLU A 162 -49.77 45.13 9.13
C GLU A 162 -48.54 45.87 9.77
N PRO A 163 -48.27 47.15 9.38
CA PRO A 163 -48.46 47.78 8.08
C PRO A 163 -47.22 48.53 7.54
N THR A 164 -47.31 49.00 6.29
CA THR A 164 -46.33 49.86 5.57
C THR A 164 -46.46 51.36 5.98
N PRO A 165 -45.67 52.36 5.49
CA PRO A 165 -44.72 52.35 4.35
C PRO A 165 -43.41 53.18 4.46
N ALA A 166 -42.48 52.95 3.51
CA ALA A 166 -41.64 54.00 2.90
C ALA A 166 -41.04 53.56 1.55
N ASP A 167 -41.27 54.34 0.49
CA ASP A 167 -40.81 54.10 -0.89
C ASP A 167 -39.30 54.41 -1.08
N ARG A 168 -38.50 53.43 -1.51
CA ARG A 168 -37.42 53.72 -2.47
C ARG A 168 -37.06 52.52 -3.36
N ARG A 169 -36.76 52.83 -4.63
CA ARG A 169 -36.70 51.90 -5.77
C ARG A 169 -35.29 51.89 -6.38
N PHE A 170 -35.00 50.84 -7.15
CA PHE A 170 -33.88 50.72 -8.11
C PHE A 170 -32.46 50.68 -7.50
N ARG A 171 -31.46 50.05 -8.13
CA ARG A 171 -31.34 48.85 -9.01
C ARG A 171 -29.83 48.52 -9.01
N PRO A 172 -29.38 47.26 -9.19
CA PRO A 172 -27.94 46.97 -9.23
C PRO A 172 -27.29 47.55 -10.50
N VAL A 173 -26.08 48.07 -10.36
CA VAL A 173 -25.18 48.39 -11.48
C VAL A 173 -24.08 47.34 -11.48
N LEU A 174 -24.00 46.58 -12.57
CA LEU A 174 -23.04 45.49 -12.76
C LEU A 174 -21.93 45.97 -13.72
N VAL A 175 -20.74 46.18 -13.18
CA VAL A 175 -19.51 46.44 -13.94
C VAL A 175 -18.38 45.64 -13.27
N GLY A 176 -17.50 44.93 -13.97
CA GLY A 176 -17.44 44.72 -15.41
C GLY A 176 -16.00 44.76 -15.94
N ALA A 177 -15.41 43.57 -16.12
CA ALA A 177 -14.16 43.30 -16.84
C ALA A 177 -12.83 43.92 -16.33
N LEU A 178 -11.91 43.02 -15.97
CA LEU A 178 -10.56 42.88 -16.54
C LEU A 178 -9.77 44.15 -16.94
N VAL A 179 -8.67 44.40 -16.23
CA VAL A 179 -7.34 44.51 -16.86
C VAL A 179 -6.33 43.75 -15.98
N GLY A 180 -5.49 42.91 -16.60
CA GLY A 180 -4.31 42.33 -15.94
C GLY A 180 -3.03 43.00 -16.43
N VAL A 181 -2.05 43.19 -15.55
CA VAL A 181 -0.69 43.64 -15.92
C VAL A 181 0.32 42.75 -15.21
N VAL A 182 1.21 42.14 -15.99
CA VAL A 182 2.37 41.41 -15.48
C VAL A 182 3.51 42.40 -15.27
N LEU A 183 4.17 42.33 -14.11
CA LEU A 183 5.51 42.90 -13.92
C LEU A 183 6.40 41.85 -13.25
N VAL A 184 7.45 41.45 -13.97
CA VAL A 184 8.53 40.59 -13.47
C VAL A 184 9.82 41.41 -13.44
N ALA A 185 10.34 41.63 -12.23
CA ALA A 185 11.72 42.00 -11.97
C ALA A 185 12.13 41.25 -10.69
N ALA A 186 12.90 40.17 -10.78
CA ALA A 186 14.33 40.12 -11.10
C ALA A 186 15.19 40.70 -9.97
N GLY A 187 15.62 39.82 -9.06
CA GLY A 187 16.61 40.07 -8.02
C GLY A 187 17.36 38.77 -7.73
N VAL A 188 18.63 38.69 -8.15
CA VAL A 188 19.51 37.52 -8.09
C VAL A 188 20.88 37.99 -7.60
N VAL A 189 21.78 37.05 -7.23
CA VAL A 189 23.16 37.26 -6.74
C VAL A 189 23.16 37.61 -5.22
N ALA A 190 24.03 37.05 -4.37
CA ALA A 190 25.32 36.41 -4.63
C ALA A 190 25.52 35.00 -4.03
N TRP A 191 26.36 34.21 -4.71
CA TRP A 191 27.18 33.16 -4.08
C TRP A 191 28.46 33.76 -3.49
N ALA A 192 29.01 33.12 -2.46
CA ALA A 192 30.40 33.31 -1.99
C ALA A 192 31.09 31.93 -1.87
N VAL A 193 32.42 31.89 -1.96
CA VAL A 193 33.14 30.71 -2.50
C VAL A 193 34.42 30.36 -1.70
N LEU A 194 34.47 29.13 -1.17
CA LEU A 194 35.68 28.36 -0.74
C LEU A 194 36.54 29.03 0.38
N PRO A 195 37.61 28.39 0.90
CA PRO A 195 38.12 27.00 0.75
C PRO A 195 37.84 26.14 2.03
N GLY A 196 38.30 24.90 2.22
CA GLY A 196 39.14 24.02 1.40
C GLY A 196 40.50 23.71 2.06
N GLU A 197 40.62 22.57 2.75
CA GLU A 197 41.90 22.04 3.27
C GLU A 197 42.09 20.57 2.88
N SER A 198 43.34 20.17 2.65
CA SER A 198 43.74 18.82 2.25
C SER A 198 44.71 18.22 3.26
N GLY A 199 44.29 17.16 3.97
CA GLY A 199 45.10 16.46 4.98
C GLY A 199 45.75 15.19 4.41
N GLY A 200 46.81 15.32 3.61
CA GLY A 200 47.53 14.19 3.03
C GLY A 200 48.77 13.77 3.82
N SER A 201 48.86 12.49 4.19
CA SER A 201 50.12 11.80 4.53
C SER A 201 49.90 10.30 4.27
N ALA A 202 50.44 9.74 3.17
CA ALA A 202 51.85 9.43 2.90
C ALA A 202 52.22 8.03 3.46
N SER A 203 52.44 7.10 2.53
CA SER A 203 52.92 5.73 2.77
C SER A 203 54.45 5.72 2.98
N PRO A 204 55.06 4.59 3.39
CA PRO A 204 55.60 3.73 2.33
C PRO A 204 55.46 2.20 2.56
N ASP A 205 55.32 1.50 1.43
CA ASP A 205 55.62 0.07 1.16
C ASP A 205 57.17 -0.19 1.26
N PRO A 206 57.77 -1.41 1.12
CA PRO A 206 57.49 -2.35 0.01
C PRO A 206 57.81 -3.87 0.19
N LEU A 207 57.60 -4.63 -0.90
CA LEU A 207 58.17 -5.97 -1.25
C LEU A 207 57.60 -7.21 -0.51
N ALA A 208 57.41 -8.38 -1.14
CA ALA A 208 57.59 -8.82 -2.54
C ALA A 208 56.76 -10.08 -2.90
N LEU A 209 56.64 -10.36 -4.22
CA LEU A 209 56.19 -11.64 -4.81
C LEU A 209 57.42 -12.39 -5.41
N PRO A 210 57.37 -13.72 -5.59
CA PRO A 210 57.01 -14.27 -6.91
C PRO A 210 56.23 -15.62 -6.93
N THR A 211 55.85 -16.04 -8.14
CA THR A 211 54.91 -17.13 -8.51
C THR A 211 55.57 -18.49 -8.79
N ALA A 212 54.87 -19.62 -8.51
CA ALA A 212 54.73 -20.84 -9.37
C ALA A 212 54.31 -22.12 -8.57
N ALA A 213 53.74 -23.20 -9.13
CA ALA A 213 52.79 -23.40 -10.25
C ALA A 213 52.38 -24.90 -10.38
N THR A 214 51.12 -25.21 -10.74
CA THR A 214 50.61 -26.52 -11.25
C THR A 214 50.69 -27.77 -10.32
N ALA A 215 49.85 -28.82 -10.44
CA ALA A 215 48.73 -29.13 -11.35
C ALA A 215 47.47 -29.58 -10.51
N THR A 216 46.51 -30.47 -10.85
CA THR A 216 46.31 -31.47 -11.93
C THR A 216 44.79 -31.75 -12.15
N ALA A 217 44.42 -32.81 -12.88
CA ALA A 217 43.05 -33.31 -13.12
C ALA A 217 42.54 -34.24 -11.96
N GLU A 218 41.36 -34.87 -11.96
CA GLU A 218 40.39 -35.21 -13.04
C GLU A 218 38.96 -35.43 -12.48
N ALA A 219 37.98 -35.78 -13.31
CA ALA A 219 36.55 -35.91 -12.94
C ALA A 219 35.92 -37.23 -13.41
N SER A 220 34.96 -37.82 -12.65
CA SER A 220 33.74 -38.46 -13.18
C SER A 220 32.82 -39.17 -12.15
N ARG A 221 31.54 -38.76 -12.13
CA ARG A 221 30.31 -39.58 -12.39
C ARG A 221 30.16 -40.99 -11.76
N SER A 222 29.13 -41.20 -10.90
CA SER A 222 27.99 -42.15 -11.14
C SER A 222 27.03 -42.36 -9.93
N THR A 223 25.74 -42.59 -10.23
CA THR A 223 24.62 -43.12 -9.39
C THR A 223 24.47 -44.66 -9.59
N PRO A 224 23.45 -45.43 -9.10
CA PRO A 224 22.20 -45.13 -8.34
C PRO A 224 21.78 -46.10 -7.17
N SER A 225 20.74 -45.68 -6.42
CA SER A 225 19.53 -46.42 -5.91
C SER A 225 19.55 -47.90 -5.43
N ALA A 226 18.94 -48.16 -4.25
CA ALA A 226 18.12 -49.35 -3.95
C ALA A 226 17.14 -49.13 -2.75
N ARG A 227 16.12 -50.01 -2.57
CA ARG A 227 14.86 -49.78 -1.78
C ARG A 227 14.63 -50.86 -0.64
N PRO A 228 13.43 -51.22 -0.11
CA PRO A 228 13.23 -51.36 1.36
C PRO A 228 12.58 -52.69 1.85
N SER A 229 12.28 -52.83 3.16
CA SER A 229 11.18 -53.65 3.79
C SER A 229 11.33 -53.66 5.33
N ARG A 230 10.41 -54.21 6.16
CA ARG A 230 8.94 -54.09 6.35
C ARG A 230 8.52 -54.96 7.56
N SER A 231 7.60 -54.47 8.41
CA SER A 231 6.67 -55.23 9.30
C SER A 231 7.17 -56.28 10.33
N ALA A 232 6.75 -56.16 11.61
CA ALA A 232 5.83 -57.12 12.30
C ALA A 232 5.61 -56.83 13.82
N THR A 233 4.42 -57.20 14.31
CA THR A 233 3.94 -57.24 15.73
C THR A 233 3.80 -58.73 16.18
N PRO A 234 3.15 -59.17 17.30
CA PRO A 234 2.49 -58.50 18.44
C PRO A 234 2.88 -59.05 19.86
N GLY A 235 2.19 -58.58 20.91
CA GLY A 235 2.13 -59.22 22.24
C GLY A 235 1.02 -58.59 23.11
N ALA A 236 0.34 -59.36 23.96
CA ALA A 236 -0.79 -58.89 24.79
C ALA A 236 -0.95 -59.73 26.07
N ASP A 237 -1.60 -59.20 27.12
CA ASP A 237 -2.42 -60.01 28.03
C ASP A 237 -3.47 -59.20 28.84
N ARG A 238 -4.19 -59.88 29.75
CA ARG A 238 -5.60 -59.64 30.11
C ARG A 238 -5.89 -59.93 31.59
N SER A 239 -6.73 -59.11 32.25
CA SER A 239 -7.65 -59.58 33.32
C SER A 239 -8.63 -58.51 33.81
N SER A 240 -9.79 -58.95 34.32
CA SER A 240 -10.91 -58.12 34.79
C SER A 240 -11.24 -58.36 36.26
N ARG A 241 -11.95 -57.42 36.91
CA ARG A 241 -12.84 -57.68 38.07
C ARG A 241 -13.76 -56.47 38.36
N THR A 242 -14.98 -56.76 38.83
CA THR A 242 -16.02 -55.81 39.29
C THR A 242 -16.80 -56.52 40.42
N PRO A 243 -17.39 -55.82 41.42
CA PRO A 243 -18.86 -55.69 41.39
C PRO A 243 -19.51 -54.50 42.18
N THR A 244 -20.79 -54.25 41.87
CA THR A 244 -21.89 -53.87 42.82
C THR A 244 -22.06 -52.43 43.39
N ALA A 245 -23.07 -51.76 42.81
CA ALA A 245 -24.19 -51.03 43.44
C ALA A 245 -24.07 -49.58 43.99
N LYS A 246 -25.26 -48.97 44.11
CA LYS A 246 -25.61 -47.54 44.11
C LYS A 246 -26.33 -47.14 45.41
N PRO A 247 -26.16 -45.89 45.87
CA PRO A 247 -27.32 -45.08 46.27
C PRO A 247 -27.42 -43.77 45.48
N THR A 248 -28.63 -43.23 45.35
CA THR A 248 -28.90 -42.01 44.58
C THR A 248 -28.52 -40.76 45.37
N ARG A 249 -27.81 -39.81 44.74
CA ARG A 249 -27.85 -38.39 45.10
C ARG A 249 -28.10 -37.56 43.84
N THR A 250 -29.17 -36.77 43.86
CA THR A 250 -29.47 -35.80 42.80
C THR A 250 -28.60 -34.57 42.99
N SER A 251 -27.35 -34.64 42.54
CA SER A 251 -26.56 -33.44 42.28
C SER A 251 -27.07 -32.83 40.97
N ALA A 252 -28.06 -31.94 41.07
CA ALA A 252 -28.39 -31.01 40.00
C ALA A 252 -27.26 -29.99 39.87
N SER A 253 -26.12 -30.42 39.32
CA SER A 253 -25.09 -29.50 38.88
C SER A 253 -25.71 -28.61 37.82
N ALA A 254 -25.66 -27.29 38.03
CA ALA A 254 -25.90 -26.37 36.94
C ALA A 254 -24.93 -26.73 35.78
N PRO A 255 -25.33 -26.58 34.51
CA PRO A 255 -24.36 -26.60 33.42
C PRO A 255 -23.28 -25.56 33.73
N PRO A 256 -21.99 -25.87 33.53
CA PRO A 256 -20.94 -24.88 33.75
C PRO A 256 -21.23 -23.66 32.89
N SER A 257 -21.11 -22.47 33.48
CA SER A 257 -21.14 -21.23 32.70
C SER A 257 -20.04 -21.36 31.64
N ALA A 258 -20.42 -21.28 30.36
CA ALA A 258 -19.46 -21.45 29.27
C ALA A 258 -18.29 -20.48 29.46
N PRO A 259 -17.04 -20.92 29.25
CA PRO A 259 -15.88 -20.05 29.39
C PRO A 259 -16.06 -18.83 28.47
N PRO A 260 -15.67 -17.61 28.91
CA PRO A 260 -15.75 -16.44 28.06
C PRO A 260 -14.90 -16.65 26.80
N LEU A 261 -15.43 -16.21 25.66
CA LEU A 261 -14.73 -16.18 24.38
C LEU A 261 -13.39 -15.47 24.58
N ALA A 262 -12.28 -16.14 24.28
CA ALA A 262 -10.93 -15.64 24.54
C ALA A 262 -10.38 -14.91 23.32
N GLY A 263 -9.74 -13.76 23.54
CA GLY A 263 -9.17 -12.94 22.47
C GLY A 263 -7.64 -12.92 22.52
N ARG A 264 -6.97 -13.05 21.38
CA ARG A 264 -5.54 -12.77 21.21
C ARG A 264 -5.35 -11.74 20.10
N TYR A 265 -4.77 -10.60 20.45
CA TYR A 265 -4.42 -9.50 19.54
C TYR A 265 -3.00 -9.69 18.98
N GLU A 266 -2.78 -9.32 17.72
CA GLU A 266 -1.45 -9.20 17.11
C GLU A 266 -1.41 -8.12 16.01
N SER A 267 -0.39 -7.26 16.00
CA SER A 267 -0.15 -6.28 14.93
C SER A 267 0.64 -6.91 13.76
N VAL A 268 -0.06 -7.67 12.91
CA VAL A 268 0.53 -8.49 11.83
C VAL A 268 1.28 -7.71 10.73
N SER A 269 1.01 -6.41 10.53
CA SER A 269 1.76 -5.57 9.61
C SER A 269 1.75 -4.10 10.05
N THR A 270 2.88 -3.39 9.90
CA THR A 270 3.00 -1.98 10.30
C THR A 270 3.50 -1.12 9.14
N ARG A 271 2.97 0.12 9.06
CA ARG A 271 3.24 1.08 7.97
C ARG A 271 3.29 2.51 8.55
N LEU A 272 3.89 3.45 7.81
CA LEU A 272 4.12 4.81 8.30
C LEU A 272 2.82 5.52 8.79
N LEU A 273 1.71 5.29 8.08
CA LEU A 273 0.40 5.89 8.37
C LEU A 273 -0.66 4.86 8.80
N GLY A 274 -0.25 3.74 9.41
CA GLY A 274 -1.21 2.77 9.96
C GLY A 274 -0.63 1.40 10.29
N TYR A 275 -1.51 0.43 10.46
CA TYR A 275 -1.16 -0.97 10.63
C TYR A 275 -2.34 -1.86 10.22
N THR A 276 -2.07 -3.14 10.02
CA THR A 276 -3.08 -4.19 9.91
C THR A 276 -2.93 -5.07 11.14
N ALA A 277 -4.05 -5.38 11.80
CA ALA A 277 -4.07 -6.15 13.02
C ALA A 277 -5.02 -7.34 12.90
N GLU A 278 -4.70 -8.40 13.64
CA GLU A 278 -5.52 -9.57 13.80
C GLU A 278 -5.97 -9.71 15.26
N VAL A 279 -7.22 -10.10 15.47
CA VAL A 279 -7.69 -10.65 16.74
C VAL A 279 -8.26 -12.03 16.48
N VAL A 280 -7.60 -13.05 17.04
CA VAL A 280 -8.10 -14.43 17.06
C VAL A 280 -9.06 -14.56 18.25
N LEU A 281 -10.30 -14.94 17.97
CA LEU A 281 -11.32 -15.27 18.96
C LEU A 281 -11.43 -16.79 19.08
N ASP A 282 -10.91 -17.34 20.18
CA ASP A 282 -10.95 -18.76 20.53
C ASP A 282 -12.18 -19.04 21.44
N ASN A 283 -13.05 -19.98 21.04
CA ASN A 283 -14.20 -20.42 21.85
C ASN A 283 -13.96 -21.81 22.47
N PRO A 284 -13.38 -21.90 23.68
CA PRO A 284 -13.17 -23.18 24.37
C PRO A 284 -14.44 -23.77 25.01
N GLY A 285 -15.63 -23.21 24.77
CA GLY A 285 -16.90 -23.67 25.33
C GLY A 285 -17.65 -24.70 24.47
N ASP A 286 -18.53 -25.47 25.12
CA ASP A 286 -19.36 -26.52 24.49
C ASP A 286 -20.56 -25.98 23.66
N ALA A 287 -20.71 -24.65 23.56
CA ALA A 287 -21.78 -23.99 22.83
C ALA A 287 -21.21 -22.88 21.93
N ALA A 288 -21.90 -22.57 20.82
CA ALA A 288 -21.48 -21.50 19.92
C ALA A 288 -21.65 -20.12 20.58
N ALA A 289 -20.61 -19.30 20.55
CA ALA A 289 -20.63 -17.93 21.05
C ALA A 289 -21.39 -17.02 20.07
N THR A 290 -22.67 -16.78 20.33
CA THR A 290 -23.52 -15.84 19.59
C THR A 290 -23.45 -14.44 20.21
N GLY A 291 -23.63 -13.38 19.40
CA GLY A 291 -23.71 -12.01 19.90
C GLY A 291 -22.44 -11.50 20.60
N TRP A 292 -21.28 -12.10 20.33
CA TRP A 292 -20.01 -11.66 20.88
C TRP A 292 -19.69 -10.24 20.40
N THR A 293 -18.93 -9.51 21.23
CA THR A 293 -18.51 -8.14 20.97
C THR A 293 -17.03 -8.00 21.29
N LEU A 294 -16.24 -7.55 20.31
CA LEU A 294 -14.83 -7.16 20.47
C LEU A 294 -14.76 -5.63 20.52
N VAL A 295 -14.16 -5.08 21.57
CA VAL A 295 -14.02 -3.63 21.76
C VAL A 295 -12.54 -3.26 21.84
N LEU A 296 -12.13 -2.28 21.04
CA LEU A 296 -10.79 -1.70 21.06
C LEU A 296 -10.84 -0.23 21.46
N THR A 297 -9.93 0.22 22.32
CA THR A 297 -9.65 1.64 22.54
C THR A 297 -8.42 2.01 21.74
N LEU A 298 -8.57 2.84 20.70
CA LEU A 298 -7.44 3.27 19.85
C LEU A 298 -6.76 4.54 20.39
N PRO A 299 -5.49 4.81 20.00
CA PRO A 299 -4.84 6.11 20.19
C PRO A 299 -5.61 7.26 19.52
N GLU A 300 -5.35 8.49 19.95
CA GLU A 300 -6.05 9.66 19.42
C GLU A 300 -5.74 9.91 17.94
N GLY A 301 -6.75 10.25 17.15
CA GLY A 301 -6.63 10.45 15.70
C GLY A 301 -6.56 9.15 14.86
N SER A 302 -6.45 7.98 15.49
CA SER A 302 -6.54 6.68 14.80
C SER A 302 -7.96 6.40 14.29
N THR A 303 -8.07 5.81 13.09
CA THR A 303 -9.36 5.39 12.51
C THR A 303 -9.25 4.02 11.85
N VAL A 304 -10.19 3.11 12.12
CA VAL A 304 -10.33 1.90 11.32
C VAL A 304 -10.77 2.28 9.90
N THR A 305 -10.13 1.69 8.90
CA THR A 305 -10.43 1.91 7.46
C THR A 305 -11.08 0.71 6.78
N GLY A 306 -11.08 -0.45 7.42
CA GLY A 306 -11.73 -1.66 6.93
C GLY A 306 -11.57 -2.83 7.89
N ALA A 307 -12.47 -3.80 7.81
CA ALA A 307 -12.40 -5.06 8.54
C ALA A 307 -12.98 -6.20 7.70
N LYS A 308 -12.52 -7.43 7.93
CA LYS A 308 -12.92 -8.64 7.20
C LYS A 308 -13.74 -9.56 8.11
N LYS A 309 -14.80 -10.17 7.54
CA LYS A 309 -15.71 -11.14 8.18
C LYS A 309 -16.54 -10.61 9.36
N VAL A 310 -16.43 -9.33 9.68
CA VAL A 310 -17.12 -8.67 10.81
C VAL A 310 -17.74 -7.35 10.38
N GLU A 311 -18.81 -6.97 11.07
CA GLU A 311 -19.33 -5.61 11.09
C GLU A 311 -18.58 -4.82 12.17
N TRP A 312 -18.43 -3.50 11.97
CA TRP A 312 -17.73 -2.64 12.92
C TRP A 312 -18.31 -1.23 12.95
N ARG A 313 -18.15 -0.55 14.09
CA ARG A 313 -18.51 0.84 14.32
C ARG A 313 -17.45 1.50 15.18
N GLN A 314 -17.05 2.73 14.83
CA GLN A 314 -16.13 3.54 15.63
C GLN A 314 -16.84 4.79 16.14
N ASP A 315 -16.85 4.97 17.46
CA ASP A 315 -17.37 6.17 18.15
C ASP A 315 -16.19 6.88 18.84
N GLY A 316 -15.64 7.88 18.15
CA GLY A 316 -14.43 8.58 18.59
C GLY A 316 -13.22 7.65 18.63
N ARG A 317 -12.77 7.29 19.84
CA ARG A 317 -11.61 6.40 20.06
C ARG A 317 -11.97 4.93 20.23
N VAL A 318 -13.24 4.63 20.53
CA VAL A 318 -13.71 3.26 20.79
C VAL A 318 -14.20 2.63 19.50
N VAL A 319 -13.72 1.44 19.19
CA VAL A 319 -14.19 0.63 18.05
C VAL A 319 -14.83 -0.65 18.57
N THR A 320 -16.05 -0.90 18.11
CA THR A 320 -16.83 -2.10 18.43
C THR A 320 -16.96 -2.96 17.18
N PHE A 321 -16.59 -4.23 17.27
CA PHE A 321 -16.74 -5.23 16.21
C PHE A 321 -17.69 -6.34 16.65
N THR A 322 -18.50 -6.81 15.71
CA THR A 322 -19.51 -7.88 15.88
C THR A 322 -19.57 -8.74 14.62
N GLY A 323 -20.01 -9.99 14.72
CA GLY A 323 -20.06 -10.85 13.53
C GLY A 323 -20.72 -12.21 13.76
N GLN A 324 -20.37 -13.17 12.89
CA GLN A 324 -20.97 -14.50 12.90
C GLN A 324 -20.64 -15.29 14.19
N PRO A 325 -21.49 -16.23 14.61
CA PRO A 325 -21.24 -17.00 15.84
C PRO A 325 -19.97 -17.85 15.75
N VAL A 326 -19.12 -17.80 16.77
CA VAL A 326 -17.92 -18.67 16.83
C VAL A 326 -18.36 -20.06 17.31
N PRO A 327 -18.13 -21.16 16.55
CA PRO A 327 -18.57 -22.50 16.93
C PRO A 327 -18.01 -22.98 18.27
N ALA A 328 -18.68 -23.96 18.89
CA ALA A 328 -18.16 -24.66 20.08
C ALA A 328 -16.81 -25.33 19.76
N GLY A 329 -15.79 -25.10 20.59
CA GLY A 329 -14.42 -25.58 20.34
C GLY A 329 -13.76 -25.00 19.08
N GLY A 330 -14.30 -23.93 18.51
CA GLY A 330 -13.82 -23.31 17.27
C GLY A 330 -13.15 -21.96 17.48
N SER A 331 -12.45 -21.47 16.44
CA SER A 331 -11.75 -20.19 16.45
C SER A 331 -12.13 -19.32 15.24
N GLN A 332 -12.06 -18.00 15.39
CA GLN A 332 -12.33 -17.02 14.34
C GLN A 332 -11.26 -15.93 14.30
N THR A 333 -10.61 -15.75 13.15
CA THR A 333 -9.78 -14.58 12.83
C THR A 333 -10.65 -13.37 12.48
N VAL A 334 -10.48 -12.28 13.22
CA VAL A 334 -10.96 -10.93 12.89
C VAL A 334 -9.76 -10.09 12.42
N GLU A 335 -9.75 -9.69 11.15
CA GLU A 335 -8.64 -8.93 10.55
C GLU A 335 -9.14 -7.52 10.18
N PHE A 336 -8.39 -6.46 10.55
CA PHE A 336 -8.77 -5.07 10.31
C PHE A 336 -7.58 -4.14 10.11
N ASP A 337 -7.83 -3.07 9.34
CA ASP A 337 -6.86 -2.03 9.02
C ASP A 337 -7.11 -0.77 9.84
N VAL A 338 -6.08 -0.28 10.52
CA VAL A 338 -6.08 0.99 11.24
C VAL A 338 -5.21 1.99 10.49
N ARG A 339 -5.75 3.16 10.19
CA ARG A 339 -4.98 4.35 9.78
C ARG A 339 -4.61 5.13 11.03
N ASP A 340 -3.31 5.30 11.25
CA ASP A 340 -2.72 5.88 12.44
C ASP A 340 -1.36 6.54 12.12
N ALA A 341 -1.13 7.76 12.62
CA ALA A 341 0.13 8.49 12.47
C ALA A 341 1.03 8.42 13.72
N GLY A 342 0.61 7.74 14.80
CA GLY A 342 1.36 7.56 16.03
C GLY A 342 2.62 6.69 15.87
N ILE A 343 3.46 6.68 16.90
CA ILE A 343 4.72 5.91 16.92
C ILE A 343 4.46 4.45 17.35
N ARG A 344 3.47 4.19 18.21
CA ARG A 344 3.05 2.84 18.60
C ARG A 344 1.90 2.36 17.72
N LYS A 345 2.07 1.19 17.10
CA LYS A 345 1.10 0.56 16.18
C LYS A 345 0.31 -0.55 16.87
N ALA A 346 -0.48 -0.14 17.86
CA ALA A 346 -1.34 -1.01 18.68
C ALA A 346 -2.48 -0.16 19.29
N PRO A 347 -3.62 -0.78 19.67
CA PRO A 347 -4.59 -0.13 20.55
C PRO A 347 -3.98 0.18 21.93
N GLU A 348 -4.70 0.97 22.74
CA GLU A 348 -4.42 1.13 24.17
C GLU A 348 -5.15 0.07 25.00
N GLU A 349 -6.25 -0.50 24.49
CA GLU A 349 -7.03 -1.55 25.14
C GLU A 349 -7.71 -2.46 24.10
N CYS A 350 -7.86 -3.74 24.42
CA CYS A 350 -8.61 -4.73 23.65
C CYS A 350 -9.37 -5.61 24.63
N THR A 351 -10.69 -5.74 24.46
CA THR A 351 -11.52 -6.67 25.23
C THR A 351 -12.51 -7.44 24.35
N VAL A 352 -12.79 -8.69 24.69
CA VAL A 352 -13.86 -9.51 24.10
C VAL A 352 -14.86 -9.87 25.18
N ASN A 353 -16.13 -9.49 24.97
CA ASN A 353 -17.20 -9.59 25.96
C ASN A 353 -16.81 -9.01 27.35
N GLY A 354 -15.98 -7.97 27.37
CA GLY A 354 -15.44 -7.34 28.59
C GLY A 354 -14.21 -8.01 29.21
N ASN A 355 -13.66 -9.07 28.62
CA ASN A 355 -12.45 -9.76 29.07
C ASN A 355 -11.24 -9.28 28.27
N PRO A 356 -10.08 -8.95 28.87
CA PRO A 356 -8.94 -8.42 28.15
C PRO A 356 -8.34 -9.43 27.16
N CYS A 357 -7.93 -8.94 25.99
CA CYS A 357 -7.19 -9.73 25.00
C CYS A 357 -5.75 -9.98 25.47
N ALA A 358 -5.20 -11.16 25.15
CA ALA A 358 -3.77 -11.42 25.26
C ALA A 358 -2.99 -10.85 24.05
N GLY A 359 -1.70 -10.56 24.20
CA GLY A 359 -0.81 -10.15 23.08
C GLY A 359 -0.77 -8.65 22.75
N LEU A 360 -1.32 -7.81 23.63
CA LEU A 360 -1.31 -6.36 23.56
C LEU A 360 0.01 -5.76 24.09
#